data_AF-A0A939RYC3-F1
#
_entry.id   AF-A0A939RYC3-F1
#
_cell.length_a   1.000
_cell.length_b   1.000
_cell.length_c   1.000
_cell.angle_alpha   90.00
_cell.angle_beta   90.00
_cell.angle_gamma   90.00
#
_symmetry.space_group_name_H-M   'P 1'
#
loop_
_entity.id
_entity.type
_entity.pdbx_description
1 polymer ?
#
loop_
_entity_poly.entity_id
_entity_poly.type
_entity_poly.pdbx_seq_one_letter_code
_entity_poly.pdbx_strand_id
1 'polypeptide(L)'
;MSFWRSGSSAREALAQVIALGKSQAVIEFNLDGTIITANQNFLDAMGYRLDEIAGRHHSMFAMPEERGSAAYREFWAQLGRGEYQSAEYKRLGKGGREIWIQASYNPIINEAGKPVKVVKFATDITARKIRSLEDAGKISAIGRAQAVIEFNLDGTIITANENFLSTVGYRLDEIQGQHHSIFVGAGERDSAAYREFWAKLGRGEFQSGEYKRFGKGGKEVWILASYNPILDETGKPFKVVKFATDVSAQKLSNANFAGQIEAIGKSQAVIEFNMDGKVLTANENFLGALGYTLSEIVGKHHSMFVGADERDSEAYRAFWARLNAGEFQSGEYQRVGKGGRQVWIQASYNPIRDLNGNPFKVVKYASDTTAQVIARKRSEKVRDMMESVAAGAEELNASVREIAEAMTRSRETASTAVDRVEAADHQAQRLTQAAESMSMIVQLIGSITGQINLLALNATIESARAGEAGRGFAVVASEVKNLANQAKQAADRIEQEIGNLNGISVDVVAALGAIRGAIEGVSEYVSSTAAAVEEQSTVTSEMSASMRKAAEEAASIGQAA
;
A
#
# COMPACT_ATOMS: atom_id res chain seq x y z
N MET A 1 -26.98 -65.09 98.85
CA MET A 1 -26.13 -65.15 97.64
C MET A 1 -26.32 -63.87 96.80
N SER A 2 -25.65 -62.77 97.13
CA SER A 2 -25.78 -61.50 96.38
C SER A 2 -24.48 -60.67 96.41
N PHE A 3 -23.34 -61.30 96.13
CA PHE A 3 -22.03 -60.62 96.11
C PHE A 3 -21.22 -60.83 94.81
N TRP A 4 -21.78 -61.48 93.78
CA TRP A 4 -21.04 -61.86 92.56
C TRP A 4 -21.46 -61.15 91.26
N ARG A 5 -22.33 -60.11 91.29
CA ARG A 5 -22.75 -59.37 90.08
C ARG A 5 -21.99 -58.06 89.81
N SER A 6 -21.41 -57.40 90.83
CA SER A 6 -20.72 -56.10 90.66
C SER A 6 -19.35 -56.21 89.95
N GLY A 7 -18.69 -57.37 90.00
CA GLY A 7 -17.40 -57.57 89.32
C GLY A 7 -17.50 -57.74 87.80
N SER A 8 -18.69 -58.01 87.25
CA SER A 8 -18.89 -58.22 85.81
C SER A 8 -19.03 -56.89 85.03
N SER A 9 -19.77 -55.92 85.58
CA SER A 9 -20.00 -54.61 84.94
C SER A 9 -18.74 -53.74 84.91
N ALA A 10 -17.90 -53.79 85.95
CA ALA A 10 -16.63 -53.07 85.98
C ALA A 10 -15.63 -53.62 84.95
N ARG A 11 -15.60 -54.94 84.74
CA ARG A 11 -14.76 -55.58 83.71
C ARG A 11 -15.23 -55.24 82.30
N GLU A 12 -16.54 -55.17 82.09
CA GLU A 12 -17.12 -54.81 80.80
C GLU A 12 -16.87 -53.33 80.44
N ALA A 13 -17.05 -52.41 81.41
CA ALA A 13 -16.71 -50.99 81.22
C ALA A 13 -15.21 -50.80 80.93
N LEU A 14 -14.33 -51.52 81.64
CA LEU A 14 -12.90 -51.49 81.37
C LEU A 14 -12.58 -52.02 79.96
N ALA A 15 -13.24 -53.09 79.52
CA ALA A 15 -13.08 -53.65 78.18
C ALA A 15 -13.53 -52.66 77.08
N GLN A 16 -14.63 -51.93 77.30
CA GLN A 16 -15.09 -50.88 76.38
C GLN A 16 -14.10 -49.71 76.29
N VAL A 17 -13.56 -49.25 77.42
CA VAL A 17 -12.53 -48.18 77.43
C VAL A 17 -11.25 -48.63 76.73
N ILE A 18 -10.83 -49.88 76.96
CA ILE A 18 -9.68 -50.46 76.23
C ILE A 18 -9.97 -50.54 74.74
N ALA A 19 -11.17 -50.95 74.32
CA ALA A 19 -11.56 -51.02 72.91
C ALA A 19 -11.55 -49.63 72.24
N LEU A 20 -12.11 -48.61 72.89
CA LEU A 20 -12.03 -47.21 72.42
C LEU A 20 -10.58 -46.74 72.31
N GLY A 21 -9.74 -47.09 73.30
CA GLY A 21 -8.32 -46.78 73.33
C GLY A 21 -7.49 -47.47 72.23
N LYS A 22 -8.02 -48.50 71.53
CA LYS A 22 -7.34 -49.10 70.37
C LYS A 22 -7.47 -48.23 69.12
N SER A 23 -8.59 -47.55 68.93
CA SER A 23 -8.88 -46.78 67.71
C SER A 23 -8.78 -45.26 67.89
N GLN A 24 -8.82 -44.76 69.13
CA GLN A 24 -8.78 -43.32 69.42
C GLN A 24 -7.53 -42.92 70.20
N ALA A 25 -7.11 -41.67 70.02
CA ALA A 25 -6.14 -41.02 70.88
C ALA A 25 -6.81 -40.62 72.20
N VAL A 26 -6.27 -41.09 73.32
CA VAL A 26 -6.81 -40.87 74.66
C VAL A 26 -5.76 -40.23 75.55
N ILE A 27 -6.13 -39.17 76.26
CA ILE A 27 -5.28 -38.51 77.26
C ILE A 27 -6.14 -38.06 78.44
N GLU A 28 -5.60 -38.21 79.64
CA GLU A 28 -6.25 -37.85 80.89
C GLU A 28 -5.55 -36.66 81.55
N PHE A 29 -6.35 -35.79 82.16
CA PHE A 29 -5.89 -34.61 82.87
C PHE A 29 -6.52 -34.52 84.26
N ASN A 30 -5.79 -33.92 85.19
CA ASN A 30 -6.38 -33.33 86.39
C ASN A 30 -7.33 -32.18 85.97
N LEU A 31 -8.22 -31.75 86.87
CA LEU A 31 -9.17 -30.66 86.60
C LEU A 31 -8.49 -29.31 86.31
N ASP A 32 -7.24 -29.14 86.78
CA ASP A 32 -6.42 -27.97 86.51
C ASP A 32 -5.74 -28.02 85.13
N GLY A 33 -5.93 -29.08 84.34
CA GLY A 33 -5.32 -29.28 83.02
C GLY A 33 -3.96 -29.95 83.02
N THR A 34 -3.45 -30.39 84.17
CA THR A 34 -2.20 -31.15 84.29
C THR A 34 -2.37 -32.57 83.76
N ILE A 35 -1.46 -33.03 82.89
CA ILE A 35 -1.52 -34.34 82.22
C ILE A 35 -1.20 -35.47 83.20
N ILE A 36 -2.08 -36.45 83.29
CA ILE A 36 -1.93 -37.67 84.11
C ILE A 36 -1.28 -38.77 83.27
N THR A 37 -1.93 -39.15 82.17
CA THR A 37 -1.48 -40.23 81.29
C THR A 37 -2.04 -40.07 79.88
N ALA A 38 -1.44 -40.74 78.90
CA ALA A 38 -1.93 -40.80 77.52
C ALA A 38 -1.65 -42.17 76.91
N ASN A 39 -2.52 -42.62 76.00
CA ASN A 39 -2.30 -43.87 75.27
C ASN A 39 -1.35 -43.68 74.08
N GLN A 40 -0.89 -44.79 73.49
CA GLN A 40 0.07 -44.77 72.39
C GLN A 40 -0.47 -43.99 71.17
N ASN A 41 -1.75 -44.11 70.84
CA ASN A 41 -2.37 -43.37 69.73
C ASN A 41 -2.25 -41.84 69.90
N PHE A 42 -2.42 -41.32 71.11
CA PHE A 42 -2.22 -39.90 71.39
C PHE A 42 -0.75 -39.49 71.28
N LEU A 43 0.14 -40.30 71.84
CA LEU A 43 1.58 -40.08 71.83
C LEU A 43 2.13 -40.06 70.40
N ASP A 44 1.71 -41.02 69.57
CA ASP A 44 2.08 -41.10 68.14
C ASP A 44 1.53 -39.91 67.36
N ALA A 45 0.24 -39.60 67.54
CA ALA A 45 -0.40 -38.48 66.86
C ALA A 45 0.28 -37.14 67.20
N MET A 46 0.70 -36.92 68.46
CA MET A 46 1.36 -35.69 68.90
C MET A 46 2.89 -35.74 68.76
N GLY A 47 3.48 -36.92 68.56
CA GLY A 47 4.93 -37.14 68.43
C GLY A 47 5.73 -37.04 69.73
N TYR A 48 5.09 -37.24 70.90
CA TYR A 48 5.75 -37.17 72.21
C TYR A 48 5.82 -38.54 72.88
N ARG A 49 6.77 -38.73 73.80
CA ARG A 49 6.75 -39.84 74.77
C ARG A 49 6.00 -39.42 76.04
N LEU A 50 5.47 -40.39 76.78
CA LEU A 50 4.62 -40.11 77.95
C LEU A 50 5.35 -39.31 79.03
N ASP A 51 6.60 -39.65 79.32
CA ASP A 51 7.46 -38.96 80.29
C ASP A 51 7.83 -37.53 79.87
N GLU A 52 7.66 -37.16 78.59
CA GLU A 52 7.86 -35.79 78.11
C GLU A 52 6.66 -34.88 78.37
N ILE A 53 5.48 -35.46 78.64
CA ILE A 53 4.21 -34.74 78.76
C ILE A 53 3.52 -34.93 80.11
N ALA A 54 3.72 -36.06 80.79
CA ALA A 54 3.13 -36.34 82.10
C ALA A 54 3.59 -35.30 83.13
N GLY A 55 2.66 -34.80 83.94
CA GLY A 55 2.91 -33.72 84.90
C GLY A 55 3.03 -32.33 84.29
N ARG A 56 3.00 -32.18 82.95
CA ARG A 56 2.93 -30.87 82.28
C ARG A 56 1.47 -30.47 82.06
N HIS A 57 1.24 -29.18 81.87
CA HIS A 57 -0.08 -28.65 81.60
C HIS A 57 -0.46 -28.78 80.11
N HIS A 58 -1.72 -29.09 79.81
CA HIS A 58 -2.29 -29.24 78.46
C HIS A 58 -1.96 -28.08 77.51
N SER A 59 -1.72 -26.87 78.03
CA SER A 59 -1.39 -25.67 77.24
C SER A 59 -0.15 -25.86 76.36
N MET A 60 0.72 -26.83 76.64
CA MET A 60 1.83 -27.18 75.76
C MET A 60 1.39 -27.61 74.35
N PHE A 61 0.19 -28.17 74.22
CA PHE A 61 -0.38 -28.57 72.92
C PHE A 61 -1.19 -27.45 72.25
N ALA A 62 -1.55 -26.38 72.98
CA ALA A 62 -2.32 -25.28 72.43
C ALA A 62 -1.43 -24.32 71.61
N MET A 63 -2.05 -23.63 70.65
CA MET A 63 -1.35 -22.61 69.86
C MET A 63 -0.90 -21.47 70.79
N PRO A 64 0.24 -20.79 70.53
CA PRO A 64 0.80 -19.79 71.45
C PRO A 64 -0.19 -18.70 71.85
N GLU A 65 -1.04 -18.27 70.93
CA GLU A 65 -2.02 -17.20 71.11
C GLU A 65 -3.21 -17.64 72.00
N GLU A 66 -3.49 -18.94 72.06
CA GLU A 66 -4.62 -19.49 72.82
C GLU A 66 -4.30 -19.64 74.31
N ARG A 67 -3.04 -19.93 74.67
CA ARG A 67 -2.61 -20.39 76.01
C ARG A 67 -3.00 -19.44 77.15
N GLY A 68 -3.00 -18.14 76.89
CA GLY A 68 -3.33 -17.09 77.87
C GLY A 68 -4.70 -16.45 77.68
N SER A 69 -5.49 -16.92 76.71
CA SER A 69 -6.78 -16.31 76.37
C SER A 69 -7.83 -16.53 77.46
N ALA A 70 -8.82 -15.62 77.54
CA ALA A 70 -9.97 -15.78 78.44
C ALA A 70 -10.77 -17.04 78.07
N ALA A 71 -10.90 -17.33 76.77
CA ALA A 71 -11.58 -18.52 76.28
C ALA A 71 -10.91 -19.82 76.75
N TYR A 72 -9.58 -19.87 76.78
CA TYR A 72 -8.85 -21.06 77.26
C TYR A 72 -8.98 -21.26 78.77
N ARG A 73 -9.09 -20.18 79.56
CA ARG A 73 -9.39 -20.29 81.01
C ARG A 73 -10.83 -20.78 81.25
N GLU A 74 -11.80 -20.21 80.53
CA GLU A 74 -13.20 -20.61 80.65
C GLU A 74 -13.41 -22.05 80.19
N PHE A 75 -12.69 -22.50 79.15
CA PHE A 75 -12.66 -23.89 78.70
C PHE A 75 -12.37 -24.88 79.86
N TRP A 76 -11.31 -24.64 80.63
CA TRP A 76 -10.99 -25.49 81.78
C TRP A 76 -11.95 -25.30 82.95
N ALA A 77 -12.48 -24.08 83.16
CA ALA A 77 -13.51 -23.83 84.16
C ALA A 77 -14.80 -24.61 83.87
N GLN A 78 -15.25 -24.70 82.61
CA GLN A 78 -16.38 -25.50 82.16
C GLN A 78 -16.17 -26.99 82.46
N LEU A 79 -15.02 -27.53 82.08
CA LEU A 79 -14.66 -28.92 82.39
C LEU A 79 -14.63 -29.18 83.90
N GLY A 80 -14.14 -28.22 84.68
CA GLY A 80 -14.13 -28.25 86.15
C GLY A 80 -15.53 -28.22 86.79
N ARG A 81 -16.55 -27.70 86.09
CA ARG A 81 -17.97 -27.77 86.49
C ARG A 81 -18.66 -29.06 86.05
N GLY A 82 -17.97 -29.93 85.31
CA GLY A 82 -18.52 -31.18 84.80
C GLY A 82 -19.13 -31.08 83.40
N GLU A 83 -19.02 -29.93 82.74
CA GLU A 83 -19.51 -29.71 81.38
C GLU A 83 -18.50 -30.31 80.38
N TYR A 84 -18.94 -31.15 79.43
CA TYR A 84 -18.06 -31.68 78.39
C TYR A 84 -17.98 -30.72 77.19
N GLN A 85 -16.91 -30.80 76.40
CA GLN A 85 -16.77 -30.01 75.18
C GLN A 85 -16.24 -30.84 74.02
N SER A 86 -16.81 -30.65 72.82
CA SER A 86 -16.31 -31.26 71.58
C SER A 86 -16.20 -30.26 70.43
N ALA A 87 -15.06 -30.26 69.73
CA ALA A 87 -14.82 -29.46 68.54
C ALA A 87 -13.63 -30.00 67.71
N GLU A 88 -13.36 -29.36 66.56
CA GLU A 88 -12.08 -29.48 65.86
C GLU A 88 -11.10 -28.44 66.40
N TYR A 89 -9.88 -28.88 66.70
CA TYR A 89 -8.84 -28.04 67.28
C TYR A 89 -7.55 -28.16 66.48
N LYS A 90 -6.90 -27.01 66.24
CA LYS A 90 -5.52 -26.97 65.80
C LYS A 90 -4.60 -27.07 67.03
N ARG A 91 -3.66 -28.00 67.02
CA ARG A 91 -2.73 -28.25 68.13
C ARG A 91 -1.30 -28.36 67.63
N LEU A 92 -0.36 -28.25 68.57
CA LEU A 92 1.07 -28.39 68.32
C LEU A 92 1.57 -29.71 68.91
N GLY A 93 2.08 -30.56 68.02
CA GLY A 93 2.89 -31.71 68.36
C GLY A 93 4.35 -31.33 68.59
N LYS A 94 5.18 -32.34 68.85
CA LYS A 94 6.62 -32.19 69.08
C LYS A 94 7.29 -31.46 67.92
N GLY A 95 8.21 -30.54 68.25
CA GLY A 95 8.92 -29.73 67.25
C GLY A 95 8.06 -28.65 66.58
N GLY A 96 6.86 -28.36 67.08
CA GLY A 96 5.97 -27.35 66.50
C GLY A 96 5.13 -27.85 65.32
N ARG A 97 5.07 -29.17 65.09
CA ARG A 97 4.23 -29.76 64.04
C ARG A 97 2.76 -29.46 64.31
N GLU A 98 2.11 -28.81 63.37
CA GLU A 98 0.67 -28.54 63.46
C GLU A 98 -0.13 -29.81 63.17
N ILE A 99 -1.14 -30.07 63.99
CA ILE A 99 -2.08 -31.19 63.85
C ILE A 99 -3.49 -30.68 64.05
N TRP A 100 -4.41 -31.12 63.19
CA TRP A 100 -5.85 -30.93 63.40
C TRP A 100 -6.43 -32.17 64.04
N ILE A 101 -7.10 -31.98 65.18
CA ILE A 101 -7.77 -33.06 65.90
C ILE A 101 -9.25 -32.75 66.05
N GLN A 102 -10.10 -33.74 65.80
CA GLN A 102 -11.47 -33.72 66.30
C GLN A 102 -11.43 -34.33 67.68
N ALA A 103 -11.76 -33.55 68.72
CA ALA A 103 -11.64 -34.01 70.10
C ALA A 103 -12.89 -33.73 70.93
N SER A 104 -13.12 -34.60 71.91
CA SER A 104 -14.10 -34.42 72.98
C SER A 104 -13.39 -34.52 74.33
N TYR A 105 -13.52 -33.50 75.17
CA TYR A 105 -12.99 -33.42 76.53
C TYR A 105 -14.14 -33.70 77.50
N ASN A 106 -14.05 -34.79 78.26
CA ASN A 106 -15.15 -35.32 79.06
C ASN A 106 -14.73 -35.41 80.53
N PRO A 107 -15.31 -34.59 81.43
CA PRO A 107 -15.10 -34.73 82.87
C PRO A 107 -15.64 -36.07 83.38
N ILE A 108 -14.84 -36.77 84.18
CA ILE A 108 -15.23 -37.97 84.90
C ILE A 108 -15.78 -37.53 86.26
N ILE A 109 -17.01 -37.94 86.55
CA ILE A 109 -17.74 -37.58 87.76
C ILE A 109 -17.67 -38.75 88.75
N ASN A 110 -17.39 -38.48 90.02
CA ASN A 110 -17.40 -39.49 91.08
C ASN A 110 -18.82 -39.76 91.61
N GLU A 111 -18.96 -40.72 92.53
CA GLU A 111 -20.25 -41.10 93.14
C GLU A 111 -20.94 -39.95 93.89
N ALA A 112 -20.18 -38.94 94.34
CA ALA A 112 -20.69 -37.75 95.00
C ALA A 112 -21.10 -36.62 94.01
N GLY A 113 -21.11 -36.89 92.70
CA GLY A 113 -21.49 -35.94 91.67
C GLY A 113 -20.43 -34.87 91.37
N LYS A 114 -19.20 -35.02 91.88
CA LYS A 114 -18.11 -34.04 91.65
C LYS A 114 -17.18 -34.51 90.53
N PRO A 115 -16.79 -33.62 89.59
CA PRO A 115 -15.70 -33.90 88.65
C PRO A 115 -14.42 -34.26 89.39
N VAL A 116 -13.68 -35.25 88.90
CA VAL A 116 -12.41 -35.70 89.50
C VAL A 116 -11.24 -35.69 88.53
N LYS A 117 -11.48 -35.87 87.24
CA LYS A 117 -10.48 -35.79 86.16
C LYS A 117 -11.16 -35.53 84.83
N VAL A 118 -10.41 -35.20 83.79
CA VAL A 118 -10.92 -35.04 82.42
C VAL A 118 -10.28 -36.09 81.53
N VAL A 119 -11.09 -36.80 80.75
CA VAL A 119 -10.62 -37.72 79.71
C VAL A 119 -10.94 -37.11 78.34
N LYS A 120 -9.90 -36.94 77.52
CA LYS A 120 -10.04 -36.48 76.15
C LYS A 120 -9.91 -37.65 75.20
N PHE A 121 -10.88 -37.77 74.31
CA PHE A 121 -10.82 -38.62 73.13
C PHE A 121 -10.57 -37.75 71.91
N ALA A 122 -9.66 -38.16 71.04
CA ALA A 122 -9.29 -37.43 69.84
C ALA A 122 -9.07 -38.34 68.63
N THR A 123 -9.35 -37.80 67.46
CA THR A 123 -9.01 -38.38 66.15
C THR A 123 -8.17 -37.36 65.38
N ASP A 124 -7.04 -37.78 64.83
CA ASP A 124 -6.26 -36.95 63.91
C ASP A 124 -7.03 -36.83 62.58
N ILE A 125 -7.36 -35.59 62.21
CA ILE A 125 -8.10 -35.26 60.99
C ILE A 125 -7.24 -34.40 60.04
N THR A 126 -5.93 -34.30 60.28
CA THR A 126 -5.02 -33.40 59.55
C THR A 126 -5.05 -33.63 58.05
N ALA A 127 -4.88 -34.88 57.61
CA ALA A 127 -4.91 -35.23 56.19
C ALA A 127 -6.25 -34.86 55.53
N ARG A 128 -7.37 -35.11 56.23
CA ARG A 128 -8.71 -34.77 55.76
C ARG A 128 -8.91 -33.25 55.68
N LYS A 129 -8.45 -32.51 56.68
CA LYS A 129 -8.58 -31.05 56.74
C LYS A 129 -7.74 -30.37 55.67
N ILE A 130 -6.49 -30.79 55.50
CA ILE A 130 -5.60 -30.26 54.45
C ILE A 130 -6.20 -30.52 53.07
N ARG A 131 -6.66 -31.75 52.78
CA ARG A 131 -7.30 -32.06 51.49
C ARG A 131 -8.52 -31.17 51.22
N SER A 132 -9.38 -30.98 52.22
CA SER A 132 -10.54 -30.09 52.11
C SER A 132 -10.13 -28.63 51.83
N LEU A 133 -9.07 -28.14 52.46
CA LEU A 133 -8.53 -26.80 52.20
C LEU A 133 -7.92 -26.69 50.80
N GLU A 134 -7.19 -27.71 50.35
CA GLU A 134 -6.63 -27.76 48.99
C GLU A 134 -7.72 -27.76 47.92
N ASP A 135 -8.78 -28.56 48.09
CA ASP A 135 -9.89 -28.65 47.15
C ASP A 135 -10.65 -27.31 47.07
N ALA A 136 -10.94 -26.71 48.23
CA ALA A 136 -11.52 -25.36 48.30
C ALA A 136 -10.61 -24.31 47.64
N GLY A 137 -9.29 -24.41 47.85
CA GLY A 137 -8.29 -23.54 47.25
C GLY A 137 -8.24 -23.65 45.73
N LYS A 138 -8.30 -24.87 45.18
CA LYS A 138 -8.34 -25.14 43.73
C LYS A 138 -9.61 -24.57 43.09
N ILE A 139 -10.78 -24.80 43.70
CA ILE A 139 -12.05 -24.25 43.21
C ILE A 139 -12.01 -22.71 43.20
N SER A 140 -11.50 -22.12 44.28
CA SER A 140 -11.32 -20.66 44.37
C SER A 140 -10.36 -20.14 43.29
N ALA A 141 -9.26 -20.85 43.01
CA ALA A 141 -8.30 -20.47 41.97
C ALA A 141 -8.92 -20.50 40.56
N ILE A 142 -9.72 -21.53 40.24
CA ILE A 142 -10.48 -21.60 38.98
C ILE A 142 -11.48 -20.45 38.90
N GLY A 143 -12.22 -20.20 39.98
CA GLY A 143 -13.19 -19.11 40.06
C GLY A 143 -12.59 -17.71 39.92
N ARG A 144 -11.29 -17.51 40.22
CA ARG A 144 -10.60 -16.24 39.95
C ARG A 144 -10.24 -16.08 38.47
N ALA A 145 -9.91 -17.17 37.79
CA ALA A 145 -9.43 -17.13 36.40
C ALA A 145 -10.53 -17.22 35.34
N GLN A 146 -11.68 -17.85 35.66
CA GLN A 146 -12.73 -18.14 34.69
C GLN A 146 -14.11 -17.67 35.16
N ALA A 147 -15.02 -17.49 34.22
CA ALA A 147 -16.44 -17.33 34.50
C ALA A 147 -17.03 -18.69 34.89
N VAL A 148 -17.69 -18.76 36.05
CA VAL A 148 -18.28 -19.97 36.60
C VAL A 148 -19.75 -19.72 36.92
N ILE A 149 -20.60 -20.65 36.49
CA ILE A 149 -22.04 -20.65 36.80
C ILE A 149 -22.51 -22.08 37.02
N GLU A 150 -23.37 -22.27 38.00
CA GLU A 150 -23.94 -23.57 38.37
C GLU A 150 -25.43 -23.61 38.06
N PHE A 151 -25.88 -24.78 37.62
CA PHE A 151 -27.28 -25.04 37.28
C PHE A 151 -27.77 -26.33 37.93
N ASN A 152 -29.07 -26.37 38.21
CA ASN A 152 -29.81 -27.62 38.36
C ASN A 152 -29.78 -28.39 37.02
N LEU A 153 -30.11 -29.69 37.05
CA LEU A 153 -30.12 -30.52 35.83
C LEU A 153 -31.14 -30.07 34.78
N ASP A 154 -32.17 -29.35 35.21
CA ASP A 154 -33.20 -28.76 34.34
C ASP A 154 -32.74 -27.45 33.69
N GLY A 155 -31.56 -26.94 34.02
CA GLY A 155 -31.01 -25.68 33.51
C GLY A 155 -31.31 -24.44 34.35
N THR A 156 -31.96 -24.59 35.51
CA THR A 156 -32.23 -23.48 36.44
C THR A 156 -30.95 -23.03 37.15
N ILE A 157 -30.68 -21.73 37.19
CA ILE A 157 -29.44 -21.13 37.73
C ILE A 157 -29.43 -21.18 39.25
N ILE A 158 -28.39 -21.76 39.82
CA ILE A 158 -28.15 -21.86 41.27
C ILE A 158 -27.34 -20.66 41.76
N THR A 159 -26.17 -20.44 41.14
CA THR A 159 -25.24 -19.37 41.49
C THR A 159 -24.27 -19.09 40.35
N ALA A 160 -23.62 -17.93 40.36
CA ALA A 160 -22.57 -17.55 39.42
C ALA A 160 -21.51 -16.70 40.13
N ASN A 161 -20.26 -16.78 39.67
CA ASN A 161 -19.19 -15.93 40.16
C ASN A 161 -19.17 -14.56 39.47
N GLU A 162 -18.39 -13.64 40.03
CA GLU A 162 -18.29 -12.26 39.53
C GLU A 162 -17.80 -12.18 38.08
N ASN A 163 -16.88 -13.06 37.69
CA ASN A 163 -16.39 -13.14 36.30
C ASN A 163 -17.53 -13.43 35.31
N PHE A 164 -18.42 -14.36 35.63
CA PHE A 164 -19.58 -14.66 34.80
C PHE A 164 -20.53 -13.45 34.75
N LEU A 165 -20.90 -12.92 35.92
CA LEU A 165 -21.82 -11.79 36.06
C LEU A 165 -21.34 -10.56 35.28
N SER A 166 -20.06 -10.21 35.42
CA SER A 166 -19.41 -9.11 34.68
C SER A 166 -19.42 -9.35 33.17
N THR A 167 -19.18 -10.59 32.72
CA THR A 167 -19.18 -10.94 31.30
C THR A 167 -20.56 -10.69 30.66
N VAL A 168 -21.63 -11.19 31.30
CA VAL A 168 -23.00 -11.08 30.79
C VAL A 168 -23.73 -9.79 31.21
N GLY A 169 -23.18 -9.01 32.14
CA GLY A 169 -23.73 -7.74 32.60
C GLY A 169 -24.96 -7.83 33.51
N TYR A 170 -25.17 -8.97 34.17
CA TYR A 170 -26.27 -9.16 35.12
C TYR A 170 -25.75 -9.21 36.56
N ARG A 171 -26.60 -8.87 37.53
CA ARG A 171 -26.37 -9.19 38.95
C ARG A 171 -26.91 -10.58 39.29
N LEU A 172 -26.38 -11.20 40.34
CA LEU A 172 -26.75 -12.57 40.71
C LEU A 172 -28.25 -12.73 40.98
N ASP A 173 -28.85 -11.82 41.73
CA ASP A 173 -30.28 -11.81 42.06
C ASP A 173 -31.20 -11.57 40.85
N GLU A 174 -30.67 -11.07 39.73
CA GLU A 174 -31.43 -10.94 38.48
C GLU A 174 -31.52 -12.26 37.71
N ILE A 175 -30.58 -13.19 37.94
CA ILE A 175 -30.47 -14.44 37.17
C ILE A 175 -30.69 -15.69 38.02
N GLN A 176 -30.53 -15.62 39.34
CA GLN A 176 -30.72 -16.75 40.22
C GLN A 176 -32.18 -17.24 40.18
N GLY A 177 -32.36 -18.56 40.02
CA GLY A 177 -33.68 -19.16 39.82
C GLY A 177 -34.26 -19.01 38.41
N GLN A 178 -33.63 -18.24 37.52
CA GLN A 178 -33.99 -18.22 36.10
C GLN A 178 -33.39 -19.42 35.36
N HIS A 179 -33.97 -19.77 34.23
CA HIS A 179 -33.44 -20.83 33.38
C HIS A 179 -32.33 -20.31 32.45
N HIS A 180 -31.29 -21.11 32.18
CA HIS A 180 -30.16 -20.77 31.29
C HIS A 180 -30.56 -20.17 29.94
N SER A 181 -31.77 -20.48 29.44
CA SER A 181 -32.32 -19.94 28.20
C SER A 181 -32.31 -18.42 28.12
N ILE A 182 -32.28 -17.68 29.23
CA ILE A 182 -32.16 -16.22 29.23
C ILE A 182 -30.90 -15.73 28.49
N PHE A 183 -29.84 -16.54 28.46
CA PHE A 183 -28.59 -16.22 27.75
C PHE A 183 -28.57 -16.69 26.30
N VAL A 184 -29.65 -17.29 25.80
CA VAL A 184 -29.72 -17.95 24.49
C VAL A 184 -30.71 -17.21 23.60
N GLY A 185 -30.34 -17.02 22.32
CA GLY A 185 -31.19 -16.38 21.33
C GLY A 185 -32.46 -17.19 21.05
N ALA A 186 -33.54 -16.52 20.65
CA ALA A 186 -34.86 -17.14 20.50
C ALA A 186 -34.85 -18.39 19.59
N GLY A 187 -34.20 -18.33 18.43
CA GLY A 187 -34.14 -19.46 17.50
C GLY A 187 -33.42 -20.70 18.05
N GLU A 188 -32.34 -20.54 18.82
CA GLU A 188 -31.63 -21.67 19.45
C GLU A 188 -32.44 -22.20 20.63
N ARG A 189 -33.02 -21.31 21.46
CA ARG A 189 -33.80 -21.66 22.66
C ARG A 189 -34.93 -22.64 22.36
N ASP A 190 -35.64 -22.44 21.27
CA ASP A 190 -36.82 -23.24 20.92
C ASP A 190 -36.46 -24.52 20.11
N SER A 191 -35.18 -24.69 19.77
CA SER A 191 -34.70 -25.80 18.95
C SER A 191 -34.71 -27.15 19.68
N ALA A 192 -34.82 -28.23 18.90
CA ALA A 192 -34.63 -29.59 19.42
C ALA A 192 -33.21 -29.82 19.94
N ALA A 193 -32.20 -29.19 19.31
CA ALA A 193 -30.81 -29.28 19.72
C ALA A 193 -30.58 -28.72 21.14
N TYR A 194 -31.25 -27.63 21.51
CA TYR A 194 -31.14 -27.05 22.85
C TYR A 194 -31.79 -27.94 23.94
N ARG A 195 -32.90 -28.60 23.62
CA ARG A 195 -33.51 -29.60 24.53
C ARG A 195 -32.61 -30.81 24.72
N GLU A 196 -32.06 -31.34 23.63
CA GLU A 196 -31.13 -32.48 23.68
C GLU A 196 -29.82 -32.12 24.40
N PHE A 197 -29.35 -30.88 24.30
CA PHE A 197 -28.19 -30.39 25.04
C PHE A 197 -28.35 -30.57 26.55
N TRP A 198 -29.49 -30.17 27.12
CA TRP A 198 -29.76 -30.38 28.56
C TRP A 198 -30.03 -31.85 28.91
N ALA A 199 -30.67 -32.60 28.01
CA ALA A 199 -30.87 -34.05 28.20
C ALA A 199 -29.53 -34.81 28.31
N LYS A 200 -28.53 -34.45 27.49
CA LYS A 200 -27.16 -34.97 27.55
C LYS A 200 -26.50 -34.69 28.89
N LEU A 201 -26.57 -33.43 29.35
CA LEU A 201 -26.02 -33.05 30.65
C LEU A 201 -26.71 -33.81 31.80
N GLY A 202 -28.03 -34.02 31.71
CA GLY A 202 -28.80 -34.83 32.66
C GLY A 202 -28.40 -36.31 32.68
N ARG A 203 -27.78 -36.83 31.61
CA ARG A 203 -27.20 -38.19 31.54
C ARG A 203 -25.73 -38.24 31.97
N GLY A 204 -25.13 -37.11 32.35
CA GLY A 204 -23.73 -37.02 32.75
C GLY A 204 -22.76 -36.74 31.59
N GLU A 205 -23.26 -36.51 30.37
CA GLU A 205 -22.44 -36.20 29.20
C GLU A 205 -22.05 -34.71 29.20
N PHE A 206 -20.76 -34.40 29.42
CA PHE A 206 -20.28 -33.02 29.35
C PHE A 206 -20.35 -32.47 27.91
N GLN A 207 -20.42 -31.14 27.78
CA GLN A 207 -20.46 -30.45 26.49
C GLN A 207 -19.45 -29.31 26.47
N SER A 208 -18.65 -29.19 25.42
CA SER A 208 -17.70 -28.09 25.24
C SER A 208 -17.70 -27.54 23.82
N GLY A 209 -17.49 -26.23 23.69
CA GLY A 209 -17.49 -25.54 22.41
C GLY A 209 -17.48 -24.02 22.56
N GLU A 210 -17.54 -23.34 21.42
CA GLU A 210 -17.75 -21.90 21.36
C GLU A 210 -19.24 -21.60 21.19
N TYR A 211 -19.75 -20.69 22.00
CA TYR A 211 -21.17 -20.36 22.03
C TYR A 211 -21.37 -18.86 21.95
N LYS A 212 -22.31 -18.44 21.11
CA LYS A 212 -22.87 -17.09 21.15
C LYS A 212 -23.95 -17.03 22.23
N ARG A 213 -23.83 -16.08 23.15
CA ARG A 213 -24.77 -15.85 24.25
C ARG A 213 -25.15 -14.38 24.31
N PHE A 214 -26.24 -14.10 25.02
CA PHE A 214 -26.80 -12.77 25.17
C PHE A 214 -26.77 -12.36 26.63
N GLY A 215 -26.10 -11.27 26.92
CA GLY A 215 -26.10 -10.59 28.20
C GLY A 215 -27.27 -9.59 28.33
N LYS A 216 -27.25 -8.83 29.42
CA LYS A 216 -28.26 -7.83 29.73
C LYS A 216 -28.37 -6.81 28.60
N GLY A 217 -29.60 -6.43 28.25
CA GLY A 217 -29.88 -5.51 27.15
C GLY A 217 -29.58 -6.07 25.75
N GLY A 218 -29.41 -7.38 25.60
CA GLY A 218 -29.12 -8.01 24.31
C GLY A 218 -27.66 -7.96 23.89
N LYS A 219 -26.73 -7.60 24.81
CA LYS A 219 -25.29 -7.59 24.55
C LYS A 219 -24.83 -8.96 24.07
N GLU A 220 -24.28 -9.04 22.87
CA GLU A 220 -23.71 -10.29 22.36
C GLU A 220 -22.39 -10.61 23.05
N VAL A 221 -22.23 -11.86 23.47
CA VAL A 221 -21.00 -12.37 24.10
C VAL A 221 -20.66 -13.71 23.45
N TRP A 222 -19.42 -13.85 22.99
CA TRP A 222 -18.88 -15.13 22.56
C TRP A 222 -18.08 -15.75 23.69
N ILE A 223 -18.41 -16.98 24.06
CA ILE A 223 -17.71 -17.71 25.11
C ILE A 223 -17.16 -19.03 24.59
N LEU A 224 -15.93 -19.37 24.98
CA LEU A 224 -15.45 -20.74 24.95
C LEU A 224 -15.85 -21.36 26.29
N ALA A 225 -16.72 -22.37 26.28
CA ALA A 225 -17.30 -22.92 27.50
C ALA A 225 -17.27 -24.45 27.55
N SER A 226 -17.25 -24.99 28.77
CA SER A 226 -17.44 -26.40 29.08
C SER A 226 -18.48 -26.54 30.19
N TYR A 227 -19.54 -27.31 29.93
CA TYR A 227 -20.65 -27.63 30.83
C TYR A 227 -20.44 -29.04 31.38
N ASN A 228 -20.19 -29.16 32.68
CA ASN A 228 -19.72 -30.37 33.33
C ASN A 228 -20.73 -30.82 34.39
N PRO A 229 -21.46 -31.92 34.17
CA PRO A 229 -22.30 -32.53 35.19
C PRO A 229 -21.46 -32.99 36.40
N ILE A 230 -21.94 -32.71 37.60
CA ILE A 230 -21.35 -33.20 38.86
C ILE A 230 -22.15 -34.41 39.30
N LEU A 231 -21.43 -35.50 39.57
CA LEU A 231 -21.98 -36.81 39.88
C LEU A 231 -21.93 -37.07 41.39
N ASP A 232 -22.90 -37.83 41.90
CA ASP A 232 -22.87 -38.35 43.27
C ASP A 232 -22.01 -39.63 43.39
N GLU A 233 -21.99 -40.23 44.58
CA GLU A 233 -21.24 -41.46 44.88
C GLU A 233 -21.69 -42.69 44.08
N THR A 234 -22.89 -42.65 43.50
CA THR A 234 -23.45 -43.70 42.63
C THR A 234 -23.23 -43.42 41.14
N GLY A 235 -22.61 -42.29 40.80
CA GLY A 235 -22.40 -41.84 39.43
C GLY A 235 -23.59 -41.10 38.82
N LYS A 236 -24.62 -40.78 39.60
CA LYS A 236 -25.81 -40.07 39.10
C LYS A 236 -25.55 -38.56 39.10
N PRO A 237 -25.81 -37.85 37.98
CA PRO A 237 -25.71 -36.39 37.95
C PRO A 237 -26.70 -35.74 38.92
N PHE A 238 -26.28 -34.67 39.61
CA PHE A 238 -27.17 -33.88 40.47
C PHE A 238 -27.11 -32.37 40.23
N LYS A 239 -26.06 -31.85 39.59
CA LYS A 239 -25.98 -30.46 39.12
C LYS A 239 -25.03 -30.32 37.94
N VAL A 240 -25.00 -29.15 37.29
CA VAL A 240 -24.07 -28.83 36.19
C VAL A 240 -23.24 -27.60 36.57
N VAL A 241 -21.92 -27.68 36.38
CA VAL A 241 -21.00 -26.54 36.52
C VAL A 241 -20.46 -26.17 35.15
N LYS A 242 -20.62 -24.91 34.77
CA LYS A 242 -20.08 -24.36 33.53
C LYS A 242 -18.87 -23.50 33.83
N PHE A 243 -17.77 -23.78 33.13
CA PHE A 243 -16.60 -22.92 33.06
C PHE A 243 -16.60 -22.23 31.70
N ALA A 244 -16.34 -20.92 31.68
CA ALA A 244 -16.33 -20.13 30.46
C ALA A 244 -15.21 -19.09 30.46
N THR A 245 -14.71 -18.81 29.26
CA THR A 245 -13.81 -17.70 28.96
C THR A 245 -14.47 -16.83 27.90
N ASP A 246 -14.53 -15.51 28.15
CA ASP A 246 -15.00 -14.55 27.15
C ASP A 246 -13.98 -14.42 26.03
N VAL A 247 -14.39 -14.75 24.81
CA VAL A 247 -13.57 -14.67 23.58
C VAL A 247 -14.13 -13.63 22.62
N SER A 248 -15.01 -12.74 23.07
CA SER A 248 -15.67 -11.72 22.23
C SER A 248 -14.66 -10.78 21.57
N ALA A 249 -13.68 -10.29 22.33
CA ALA A 249 -12.64 -9.41 21.80
C ALA A 249 -11.79 -10.12 20.73
N GLN A 250 -11.45 -11.39 20.95
CA GLN A 250 -10.70 -12.18 19.97
C GLN A 250 -11.52 -12.44 18.71
N LYS A 251 -12.80 -12.79 18.84
CA LYS A 251 -13.71 -13.00 17.70
C LYS A 251 -13.88 -11.74 16.87
N LEU A 252 -14.07 -10.58 17.53
CA LEU A 252 -14.20 -9.30 16.85
C LEU A 252 -12.91 -8.92 16.13
N SER A 253 -11.75 -9.12 16.78
CA SER A 253 -10.44 -8.88 16.16
C SER A 253 -10.23 -9.74 14.91
N ASN A 254 -10.52 -11.04 15.00
CA ASN A 254 -10.44 -11.95 13.86
C ASN A 254 -11.40 -11.57 12.72
N ALA A 255 -12.63 -11.18 13.05
CA ALA A 255 -13.61 -10.71 12.06
C ALA A 255 -13.14 -9.41 11.38
N ASN A 256 -12.56 -8.48 12.13
CA ASN A 256 -11.99 -7.25 11.59
C ASN A 256 -10.80 -7.56 10.66
N PHE A 257 -9.88 -8.44 11.05
CA PHE A 257 -8.77 -8.85 10.18
C PHE A 257 -9.25 -9.51 8.89
N ALA A 258 -10.23 -10.42 8.99
CA ALA A 258 -10.83 -11.06 7.82
C ALA A 258 -11.48 -10.02 6.89
N GLY A 259 -12.23 -9.07 7.45
CA GLY A 259 -12.88 -7.99 6.71
C GLY A 259 -11.88 -7.05 6.02
N GLN A 260 -10.74 -6.74 6.65
CA GLN A 260 -9.67 -5.95 6.04
C GLN A 260 -9.04 -6.66 4.83
N ILE A 261 -8.75 -7.95 4.95
CA ILE A 261 -8.21 -8.75 3.84
C ILE A 261 -9.21 -8.82 2.68
N GLU A 262 -10.50 -9.03 2.98
CA GLU A 262 -11.56 -9.03 1.96
C GLU A 262 -11.67 -7.67 1.25
N ALA A 263 -11.62 -6.56 1.99
CA ALA A 263 -11.69 -5.22 1.43
C ALA A 263 -10.51 -4.90 0.49
N ILE A 264 -9.29 -5.34 0.84
CA ILE A 264 -8.12 -5.26 -0.04
C ILE A 264 -8.35 -6.11 -1.30
N GLY A 265 -8.81 -7.35 -1.12
CA GLY A 265 -9.11 -8.28 -2.21
C GLY A 265 -10.17 -7.79 -3.19
N LYS A 266 -11.09 -6.91 -2.77
CA LYS A 266 -12.10 -6.28 -3.66
C LYS A 266 -11.50 -5.26 -4.62
N SER A 267 -10.46 -4.54 -4.21
CA SER A 267 -9.89 -3.43 -5.00
C SER A 267 -8.57 -3.76 -5.68
N GLN A 268 -7.81 -4.75 -5.17
CA GLN A 268 -6.49 -5.09 -5.67
C GLN A 268 -6.43 -6.52 -6.20
N ALA A 269 -5.50 -6.77 -7.12
CA ALA A 269 -5.10 -8.12 -7.52
C ALA A 269 -4.25 -8.73 -6.40
N VAL A 270 -4.65 -9.91 -5.92
CA VAL A 270 -3.97 -10.64 -4.84
C VAL A 270 -3.62 -12.04 -5.31
N ILE A 271 -2.38 -12.44 -5.08
CA ILE A 271 -1.89 -13.80 -5.34
C ILE A 271 -0.93 -14.23 -4.24
N GLU A 272 -1.02 -15.49 -3.85
CA GLU A 272 -0.18 -16.10 -2.84
C GLU A 272 0.76 -17.13 -3.47
N PHE A 273 2.01 -17.16 -2.98
CA PHE A 273 3.01 -18.14 -3.36
C PHE A 273 3.55 -18.85 -2.12
N ASN A 274 3.94 -20.11 -2.28
CA ASN A 274 4.82 -20.75 -1.30
C ASN A 274 6.24 -20.17 -1.38
N MET A 275 7.14 -20.59 -0.49
CA MET A 275 8.54 -20.12 -0.46
C MET A 275 9.39 -20.58 -1.66
N ASP A 276 8.91 -21.56 -2.43
CA ASP A 276 9.53 -21.95 -3.70
C ASP A 276 9.02 -21.13 -4.89
N GLY A 277 8.15 -20.14 -4.66
CA GLY A 277 7.55 -19.31 -5.72
C GLY A 277 6.43 -19.96 -6.52
N LYS A 278 5.85 -21.07 -6.05
CA LYS A 278 4.68 -21.71 -6.65
C LYS A 278 3.38 -21.09 -6.15
N VAL A 279 2.43 -20.86 -7.06
CA VAL A 279 1.13 -20.27 -6.75
C VAL A 279 0.32 -21.20 -5.84
N LEU A 280 -0.19 -20.64 -4.75
CA LEU A 280 -1.14 -21.29 -3.82
C LEU A 280 -2.58 -20.92 -4.17
N THR A 281 -2.87 -19.64 -4.34
CA THR A 281 -4.19 -19.12 -4.68
C THR A 281 -4.09 -17.71 -5.28
N ALA A 282 -5.12 -17.24 -5.96
CA ALA A 282 -5.25 -15.87 -6.47
C ALA A 282 -6.72 -15.44 -6.49
N ASN A 283 -6.97 -14.14 -6.33
CA ASN A 283 -8.32 -13.59 -6.43
C ASN A 283 -8.73 -13.26 -7.88
N GLU A 284 -10.01 -12.97 -8.08
CA GLU A 284 -10.57 -12.66 -9.41
C GLU A 284 -9.91 -11.45 -10.07
N ASN A 285 -9.51 -10.43 -9.31
CA ASN A 285 -8.81 -9.26 -9.83
C ASN A 285 -7.46 -9.63 -10.47
N PHE A 286 -6.67 -10.50 -9.83
CA PHE A 286 -5.41 -10.98 -10.41
C PHE A 286 -5.65 -11.81 -11.68
N LEU A 287 -6.63 -12.72 -11.60
CA LEU A 287 -7.00 -13.60 -12.71
C LEU A 287 -7.49 -12.80 -13.92
N GLY A 288 -8.33 -11.79 -13.71
CA GLY A 288 -8.80 -10.86 -14.75
C GLY A 288 -7.65 -10.03 -15.33
N ALA A 289 -6.80 -9.45 -14.49
CA ALA A 289 -5.67 -8.65 -14.93
C ALA A 289 -4.72 -9.43 -15.86
N LEU A 290 -4.38 -10.68 -15.53
CA LEU A 290 -3.48 -11.52 -16.36
C LEU A 290 -4.19 -12.43 -17.36
N GLY A 291 -5.52 -12.57 -17.29
CA GLY A 291 -6.34 -13.37 -18.20
C GLY A 291 -6.24 -14.88 -18.01
N TYR A 292 -5.88 -15.35 -16.82
CA TYR A 292 -5.81 -16.78 -16.49
C TYR A 292 -6.97 -17.20 -15.58
N THR A 293 -7.30 -18.48 -15.58
CA THR A 293 -8.14 -19.11 -14.55
C THR A 293 -7.27 -19.63 -13.39
N LEU A 294 -7.87 -19.80 -12.21
CA LEU A 294 -7.14 -20.28 -11.03
C LEU A 294 -6.49 -21.66 -11.29
N SER A 295 -7.24 -22.57 -11.92
CA SER A 295 -6.77 -23.93 -12.26
C SER A 295 -5.55 -23.94 -13.19
N GLU A 296 -5.37 -22.92 -14.03
CA GLU A 296 -4.22 -22.83 -14.93
C GLU A 296 -2.92 -22.44 -14.20
N ILE A 297 -3.02 -21.73 -13.08
CA ILE A 297 -1.86 -21.12 -12.42
C ILE A 297 -1.48 -21.81 -11.10
N VAL A 298 -2.42 -22.45 -10.38
CA VAL A 298 -2.12 -23.12 -9.11
C VAL A 298 -1.04 -24.19 -9.29
N GLY A 299 -0.05 -24.18 -8.39
CA GLY A 299 1.12 -25.07 -8.42
C GLY A 299 2.17 -24.72 -9.47
N LYS A 300 1.90 -23.77 -10.39
CA LYS A 300 2.90 -23.25 -11.32
C LYS A 300 3.79 -22.23 -10.63
N HIS A 301 5.02 -22.09 -11.12
CA HIS A 301 5.97 -21.13 -10.58
C HIS A 301 5.70 -19.72 -11.12
N HIS A 302 5.94 -18.70 -10.29
CA HIS A 302 5.78 -17.27 -10.62
C HIS A 302 6.43 -16.87 -11.95
N SER A 303 7.50 -17.55 -12.35
CA SER A 303 8.20 -17.32 -13.61
C SER A 303 7.32 -17.42 -14.87
N MET A 304 6.14 -18.05 -14.79
CA MET A 304 5.19 -18.08 -15.91
C MET A 304 4.64 -16.69 -16.26
N PHE A 305 4.68 -15.74 -15.32
CA PHE A 305 4.21 -14.36 -15.52
C PHE A 305 5.33 -13.41 -15.93
N VAL A 306 6.54 -13.91 -16.15
CA VAL A 306 7.75 -13.11 -16.35
C VAL A 306 8.29 -13.37 -17.76
N GLY A 307 8.82 -12.32 -18.41
CA GLY A 307 9.47 -12.46 -19.72
C GLY A 307 10.70 -13.36 -19.66
N ALA A 308 11.08 -13.98 -20.77
CA ALA A 308 12.21 -14.92 -20.82
C ALA A 308 13.52 -14.29 -20.33
N ASP A 309 13.80 -13.07 -20.76
CA ASP A 309 15.04 -12.35 -20.41
C ASP A 309 15.13 -12.06 -18.89
N GLU A 310 14.04 -11.64 -18.25
CA GLU A 310 14.00 -11.38 -16.81
C GLU A 310 14.05 -12.70 -16.03
N ARG A 311 13.31 -13.72 -16.45
CA ARG A 311 13.21 -15.02 -15.75
C ARG A 311 14.58 -15.66 -15.53
N ASP A 312 15.44 -15.59 -16.54
CA ASP A 312 16.73 -16.30 -16.53
C ASP A 312 17.86 -15.45 -15.92
N SER A 313 17.55 -14.19 -15.55
CA SER A 313 18.48 -13.21 -14.97
C SER A 313 18.91 -13.52 -13.53
N GLU A 314 20.07 -12.98 -13.14
CA GLU A 314 20.54 -13.01 -11.75
C GLU A 314 19.65 -12.19 -10.82
N ALA A 315 19.13 -11.05 -11.31
CA ALA A 315 18.22 -10.19 -10.56
C ALA A 315 16.94 -10.93 -10.13
N TYR A 316 16.39 -11.79 -10.98
CA TYR A 316 15.22 -12.60 -10.66
C TYR A 316 15.50 -13.67 -9.59
N ARG A 317 16.70 -14.28 -9.62
CA ARG A 317 17.14 -15.21 -8.56
C ARG A 317 17.33 -14.48 -7.23
N ALA A 318 18.00 -13.33 -7.25
CA ALA A 318 18.19 -12.49 -6.06
C ALA A 318 16.86 -11.96 -5.49
N PHE A 319 15.87 -11.68 -6.34
CA PHE A 319 14.52 -11.30 -5.93
C PHE A 319 13.87 -12.36 -5.04
N TRP A 320 13.87 -13.64 -5.45
CA TRP A 320 13.31 -14.72 -4.63
C TRP A 320 14.14 -15.01 -3.38
N ALA A 321 15.48 -14.89 -3.45
CA ALA A 321 16.33 -15.04 -2.27
C ALA A 321 15.98 -14.02 -1.16
N ARG A 322 15.73 -12.77 -1.53
CA ARG A 322 15.31 -11.71 -0.59
C ARG A 322 13.92 -11.98 0.01
N LEU A 323 12.95 -12.39 -0.80
CA LEU A 323 11.63 -12.80 -0.30
C LEU A 323 11.74 -13.96 0.69
N ASN A 324 12.64 -14.92 0.42
CA ASN A 324 12.88 -16.06 1.29
C ASN A 324 13.59 -15.68 2.61
N ALA A 325 14.38 -14.61 2.60
CA ALA A 325 14.91 -13.98 3.83
C ALA A 325 13.85 -13.16 4.59
N GLY A 326 12.66 -12.99 4.02
CA GLY A 326 11.57 -12.24 4.61
C GLY A 326 11.62 -10.73 4.36
N GLU A 327 12.40 -10.29 3.36
CA GLU A 327 12.44 -8.91 2.88
C GLU A 327 11.33 -8.70 1.85
N PHE A 328 10.48 -7.69 2.06
CA PHE A 328 9.47 -7.34 1.07
C PHE A 328 10.11 -6.64 -0.15
N GLN A 329 9.42 -6.70 -1.28
CA GLN A 329 9.83 -6.02 -2.51
C GLN A 329 8.64 -5.28 -3.11
N SER A 330 8.84 -4.05 -3.57
CA SER A 330 7.82 -3.26 -4.25
C SER A 330 8.36 -2.55 -5.46
N GLY A 331 7.54 -2.41 -6.49
CA GLY A 331 7.91 -1.70 -7.71
C GLY A 331 6.86 -1.80 -8.81
N GLU A 332 7.16 -1.14 -9.92
CA GLU A 332 6.45 -1.30 -11.18
C GLU A 332 7.09 -2.45 -11.96
N TYR A 333 6.28 -3.43 -12.36
CA TYR A 333 6.75 -4.63 -13.04
C TYR A 333 5.98 -4.87 -14.32
N GLN A 334 6.70 -5.24 -15.37
CA GLN A 334 6.10 -5.81 -16.57
C GLN A 334 5.90 -7.31 -16.37
N ARG A 335 4.70 -7.79 -16.67
CA ARG A 335 4.32 -9.20 -16.59
C ARG A 335 3.68 -9.66 -17.89
N VAL A 336 3.70 -10.98 -18.09
CA VAL A 336 3.17 -11.65 -19.26
C VAL A 336 1.88 -12.36 -18.87
N GLY A 337 0.76 -11.84 -19.35
CA GLY A 337 -0.56 -12.45 -19.25
C GLY A 337 -0.75 -13.56 -20.29
N LYS A 338 -1.92 -14.21 -20.23
CA LYS A 338 -2.29 -15.27 -21.17
C LYS A 338 -2.22 -14.76 -22.61
N GLY A 339 -1.72 -15.62 -23.50
CA GLY A 339 -1.52 -15.27 -24.91
C GLY A 339 -0.38 -14.28 -25.19
N GLY A 340 0.53 -14.07 -24.23
CA GLY A 340 1.68 -13.18 -24.41
C GLY A 340 1.38 -11.70 -24.21
N ARG A 341 0.18 -11.35 -23.71
CA ARG A 341 -0.21 -9.96 -23.44
C ARG A 341 0.70 -9.34 -22.39
N GLN A 342 1.26 -8.17 -22.70
CA GLN A 342 2.03 -7.41 -21.72
C GLN A 342 1.09 -6.70 -20.75
N VAL A 343 1.34 -6.86 -19.45
CA VAL A 343 0.59 -6.23 -18.37
C VAL A 343 1.57 -5.52 -17.47
N TRP A 344 1.31 -4.25 -17.18
CA TRP A 344 2.08 -3.50 -16.20
C TRP A 344 1.34 -3.50 -14.87
N ILE A 345 2.07 -3.78 -13.80
CA ILE A 345 1.51 -3.79 -12.46
C ILE A 345 2.39 -2.99 -11.52
N GLN A 346 1.78 -2.16 -10.69
CA GLN A 346 2.40 -1.68 -9.46
C GLN A 346 2.14 -2.74 -8.39
N ALA A 347 3.18 -3.38 -7.87
CA ALA A 347 3.01 -4.50 -6.95
C ALA A 347 3.94 -4.45 -5.75
N SER A 348 3.48 -5.04 -4.64
CA SER A 348 4.30 -5.36 -3.46
C SER A 348 4.21 -6.86 -3.16
N TYR A 349 5.35 -7.50 -2.93
CA TYR A 349 5.50 -8.90 -2.56
C TYR A 349 5.90 -8.95 -1.09
N ASN A 350 5.03 -9.51 -0.25
CA ASN A 350 5.11 -9.42 1.21
C ASN A 350 5.22 -10.83 1.81
N PRO A 351 6.41 -11.24 2.26
CA PRO A 351 6.57 -12.50 2.99
C PRO A 351 5.77 -12.50 4.30
N ILE A 352 4.96 -13.52 4.52
CA ILE A 352 4.19 -13.74 5.74
C ILE A 352 4.96 -14.69 6.65
N ARG A 353 5.09 -14.30 7.91
CA ARG A 353 5.85 -15.03 8.93
C ARG A 353 4.93 -15.90 9.78
N ASP A 354 5.45 -17.05 10.20
CA ASP A 354 4.80 -17.93 11.16
C ASP A 354 4.93 -17.40 12.60
N LEU A 355 4.44 -18.17 13.58
CA LEU A 355 4.53 -17.81 15.01
C LEU A 355 5.97 -17.74 15.54
N ASN A 356 6.95 -18.33 14.83
CA ASN A 356 8.37 -18.29 15.17
C ASN A 356 9.11 -17.16 14.42
N GLY A 357 8.41 -16.38 13.60
CA GLY A 357 8.99 -15.30 12.80
C GLY A 357 9.61 -15.76 11.47
N ASN A 358 9.50 -17.04 11.10
CA ASN A 358 10.04 -17.57 9.86
C ASN A 358 9.08 -17.32 8.69
N PRO A 359 9.53 -16.79 7.54
CA PRO A 359 8.71 -16.66 6.34
C PRO A 359 8.21 -18.03 5.84
N PHE A 360 6.90 -18.18 5.59
CA PHE A 360 6.32 -19.44 5.11
C PHE A 360 5.47 -19.32 3.83
N LYS A 361 5.07 -18.11 3.46
CA LYS A 361 4.44 -17.81 2.17
C LYS A 361 4.70 -16.36 1.77
N VAL A 362 4.47 -16.02 0.52
CA VAL A 362 4.53 -14.65 0.01
C VAL A 362 3.15 -14.24 -0.49
N VAL A 363 2.63 -13.11 -0.01
CA VAL A 363 1.39 -12.51 -0.52
C VAL A 363 1.76 -11.29 -1.35
N LYS A 364 1.34 -11.31 -2.61
CA LYS A 364 1.52 -10.19 -3.53
C LYS A 364 0.21 -9.41 -3.66
N TYR A 365 0.30 -8.11 -3.47
CA TYR A 365 -0.76 -7.15 -3.78
C TYR A 365 -0.35 -6.36 -5.01
N ALA A 366 -1.25 -6.19 -5.96
CA ALA A 366 -0.96 -5.51 -7.22
C ALA A 366 -2.15 -4.69 -7.72
N SER A 367 -1.83 -3.60 -8.41
CA SER A 367 -2.76 -2.81 -9.21
C SER A 367 -2.33 -2.89 -10.67
N ASP A 368 -3.27 -3.13 -11.58
CA ASP A 368 -3.00 -3.06 -13.01
C ASP A 368 -2.82 -1.60 -13.42
N THR A 369 -1.60 -1.26 -13.85
CA THR A 369 -1.21 0.08 -14.30
C THR A 369 -0.96 0.13 -15.81
N THR A 370 -1.42 -0.89 -16.55
CA THR A 370 -1.17 -1.03 -17.99
C THR A 370 -1.63 0.20 -18.78
N ALA A 371 -2.83 0.72 -18.50
CA ALA A 371 -3.36 1.89 -19.19
C ALA A 371 -2.50 3.14 -18.93
N GLN A 372 -2.09 3.35 -17.68
CA GLN A 372 -1.27 4.46 -17.24
C GLN A 372 0.12 4.42 -17.87
N VAL A 373 0.78 3.25 -17.85
CA VAL A 373 2.11 3.10 -18.46
C VAL A 373 2.05 3.27 -19.98
N ILE A 374 1.01 2.74 -20.64
CA ILE A 374 0.82 2.95 -22.10
C ILE A 374 0.57 4.43 -22.40
N ALA A 375 -0.26 5.11 -21.61
CA ALA A 375 -0.51 6.54 -21.77
C ALA A 375 0.79 7.35 -21.59
N ARG A 376 1.56 7.09 -20.52
CA ARG A 376 2.86 7.72 -20.26
C ARG A 376 3.83 7.55 -21.43
N LYS A 377 4.02 6.32 -21.91
CA LYS A 377 4.89 6.04 -23.07
C LYS A 377 4.43 6.70 -24.36
N ARG A 378 3.11 6.83 -24.57
CA ARG A 378 2.57 7.56 -25.72
C ARG A 378 2.83 9.05 -25.59
N SER A 379 2.63 9.64 -24.42
CA SER A 379 2.92 11.05 -24.17
C SER A 379 4.40 11.38 -24.36
N GLU A 380 5.30 10.52 -23.88
CA GLU A 380 6.75 10.64 -24.14
C GLU A 380 7.05 10.68 -25.64
N LYS A 381 6.50 9.72 -26.41
CA LYS A 381 6.71 9.68 -27.86
C LYS A 381 6.12 10.88 -28.60
N VAL A 382 4.97 11.40 -28.15
CA VAL A 382 4.37 12.63 -28.71
C VAL A 382 5.27 13.83 -28.43
N ARG A 383 5.84 13.93 -27.22
CA ARG A 383 6.78 15.00 -26.88
C ARG A 383 8.03 14.96 -27.76
N ASP A 384 8.65 13.79 -27.91
CA ASP A 384 9.84 13.65 -28.77
C ASP A 384 9.55 14.06 -30.23
N MET A 385 8.36 13.71 -30.73
CA MET A 385 7.90 14.16 -32.05
C MET A 385 7.72 15.69 -32.12
N MET A 386 7.15 16.31 -31.08
CA MET A 386 6.97 17.77 -31.02
C MET A 386 8.29 18.52 -30.97
N GLU A 387 9.27 18.02 -30.22
CA GLU A 387 10.63 18.59 -30.19
C GLU A 387 11.26 18.56 -31.59
N SER A 388 11.11 17.44 -32.32
CA SER A 388 11.59 17.34 -33.70
C SER A 388 10.91 18.32 -34.66
N VAL A 389 9.59 18.52 -34.54
CA VAL A 389 8.85 19.48 -35.39
C VAL A 389 9.21 20.92 -35.03
N ALA A 390 9.38 21.24 -33.75
CA ALA A 390 9.81 22.57 -33.30
C ALA A 390 11.22 22.92 -33.83
N ALA A 391 12.15 21.98 -33.78
CA ALA A 391 13.48 22.15 -34.37
C ALA A 391 13.41 22.40 -35.89
N GLY A 392 12.59 21.62 -36.61
CA GLY A 392 12.35 21.84 -38.04
C GLY A 392 11.70 23.20 -38.34
N ALA A 393 10.81 23.69 -37.46
CA ALA A 393 10.20 25.01 -37.58
C ALA A 393 11.23 26.15 -37.41
N GLU A 394 12.17 26.01 -36.47
CA GLU A 394 13.24 26.99 -36.27
C GLU A 394 14.19 27.05 -37.48
N GLU A 395 14.55 25.89 -38.04
CA GLU A 395 15.37 25.79 -39.25
C GLU A 395 14.65 26.42 -40.46
N LEU A 396 13.36 26.12 -40.65
CA LEU A 396 12.55 26.77 -41.69
C LEU A 396 12.45 28.28 -41.50
N ASN A 397 12.35 28.78 -40.27
CA ASN A 397 12.30 30.23 -40.01
C ASN A 397 13.61 30.91 -40.41
N ALA A 398 14.75 30.26 -40.15
CA ALA A 398 16.06 30.74 -40.59
C ALA A 398 16.14 30.79 -42.12
N SER A 399 15.75 29.72 -42.82
CA SER A 399 15.70 29.70 -44.29
C SER A 399 14.76 30.77 -44.86
N VAL A 400 13.60 30.99 -44.25
CA VAL A 400 12.65 32.04 -44.66
C VAL A 400 13.27 33.44 -44.54
N ARG A 401 14.03 33.73 -43.48
CA ARG A 401 14.75 35.00 -43.34
C ARG A 401 15.82 35.18 -44.42
N GLU A 402 16.60 34.14 -44.70
CA GLU A 402 17.61 34.18 -45.76
C GLU A 402 16.98 34.43 -47.14
N ILE A 403 15.84 33.79 -47.43
CA ILE A 403 15.11 34.04 -48.68
C ILE A 403 14.60 35.48 -48.71
N ALA A 404 14.01 36.00 -47.63
CA ALA A 404 13.53 37.39 -47.58
C ALA A 404 14.65 38.42 -47.83
N GLU A 405 15.83 38.21 -47.26
CA GLU A 405 17.02 39.03 -47.52
C GLU A 405 17.47 38.92 -48.98
N ALA A 406 17.48 37.72 -49.55
CA ALA A 406 17.81 37.49 -50.96
C ALA A 406 16.80 38.16 -51.91
N MET A 407 15.50 38.15 -51.57
CA MET A 407 14.46 38.84 -52.35
C MET A 407 14.64 40.36 -52.30
N THR A 408 14.98 40.92 -51.14
CA THR A 408 15.25 42.35 -50.98
C THR A 408 16.43 42.77 -51.86
N ARG A 409 17.53 42.00 -51.83
CA ARG A 409 18.71 42.25 -52.69
C ARG A 409 18.40 42.08 -54.18
N SER A 410 17.56 41.10 -54.53
CA SER A 410 17.11 40.88 -55.91
C SER A 410 16.30 42.05 -56.43
N ARG A 411 15.42 42.63 -55.59
CA ARG A 411 14.64 43.83 -55.91
C ARG A 411 15.53 45.05 -56.16
N GLU A 412 16.52 45.27 -55.29
CA GLU A 412 17.49 46.36 -55.45
C GLU A 412 18.31 46.18 -56.74
N THR A 413 18.74 44.95 -57.04
CA THR A 413 19.49 44.62 -58.26
C THR A 413 18.65 44.87 -59.52
N ALA A 414 17.37 44.46 -59.50
CA ALA A 414 16.44 44.69 -60.60
C ALA A 414 16.20 46.19 -60.81
N SER A 415 15.98 46.97 -59.75
CA SER A 415 15.83 48.42 -59.82
C SER A 415 17.07 49.09 -60.42
N THR A 416 18.26 48.71 -59.95
CA THR A 416 19.53 49.23 -60.48
C THR A 416 19.71 48.87 -61.97
N ALA A 417 19.24 47.69 -62.38
CA ALA A 417 19.28 47.27 -63.78
C ALA A 417 18.33 48.11 -64.65
N VAL A 418 17.13 48.45 -64.16
CA VAL A 418 16.21 49.38 -64.85
C VAL A 418 16.89 50.73 -65.06
N ASP A 419 17.48 51.32 -64.01
CA ASP A 419 18.16 52.62 -64.09
C ASP A 419 19.29 52.61 -65.13
N ARG A 420 20.06 51.51 -65.20
CA ARG A 420 21.13 51.34 -66.19
C ARG A 420 20.60 51.21 -67.62
N VAL A 421 19.49 50.50 -67.81
CA VAL A 421 18.85 50.36 -69.13
C VAL A 421 18.29 51.70 -69.59
N GLU A 422 17.66 52.47 -68.70
CA GLU A 422 17.17 53.83 -69.01
C GLU A 422 18.31 54.79 -69.36
N ALA A 423 19.43 54.73 -68.64
CA ALA A 423 20.61 55.53 -68.97
C ALA A 423 21.22 55.15 -70.34
N ALA A 424 21.27 53.86 -70.67
CA ALA A 424 21.73 53.36 -71.96
C ALA A 424 20.77 53.75 -73.10
N ASP A 425 19.46 53.73 -72.86
CA ASP A 425 18.44 54.15 -73.83
C ASP A 425 18.59 55.62 -74.18
N HIS A 426 18.77 56.48 -73.17
CA HIS A 426 19.04 57.91 -73.38
C HIS A 426 20.35 58.17 -74.16
N GLN A 427 21.39 57.35 -73.95
CA GLN A 427 22.63 57.43 -74.73
C GLN A 427 22.42 57.01 -76.20
N ALA A 428 21.63 55.95 -76.45
CA ALA A 428 21.29 55.50 -77.79
C ALA A 428 20.43 56.54 -78.55
N GLN A 429 19.48 57.19 -77.87
CA GLN A 429 18.70 58.29 -78.44
C GLN A 429 19.58 59.49 -78.82
N ARG A 430 20.55 59.86 -77.97
CA ARG A 430 21.52 60.92 -78.29
C ARG A 430 22.41 60.57 -79.48
N LEU A 431 22.80 59.30 -79.62
CA LEU A 431 23.54 58.82 -80.79
C LEU A 431 22.71 58.95 -82.07
N THR A 432 21.43 58.59 -82.01
CA THR A 432 20.47 58.73 -83.11
C THR A 432 20.36 60.20 -83.55
N GLN A 433 20.17 61.12 -82.59
CA GLN A 433 20.08 62.55 -82.87
C GLN A 433 21.39 63.13 -83.45
N ALA A 434 22.54 62.64 -82.97
CA ALA A 434 23.84 63.03 -83.50
C ALA A 434 24.04 62.54 -84.95
N ALA A 435 23.63 61.30 -85.24
CA ALA A 435 23.67 60.73 -86.58
C ALA A 435 22.76 61.51 -87.56
N GLU A 436 21.55 61.89 -87.16
CA GLU A 436 20.65 62.76 -87.94
C GLU A 436 21.28 64.13 -88.23
N SER A 437 21.89 64.74 -87.21
CA SER A 437 22.59 66.02 -87.35
C SER A 437 23.77 65.92 -88.32
N MET A 438 24.53 64.83 -88.25
CA MET A 438 25.62 64.54 -89.18
C MET A 438 25.10 64.30 -90.60
N SER A 439 23.96 63.62 -90.77
CA SER A 439 23.33 63.40 -92.08
C SER A 439 23.01 64.72 -92.77
N MET A 440 22.43 65.69 -92.03
CA MET A 440 22.17 67.04 -92.56
C MET A 440 23.44 67.77 -93.00
N ILE A 441 24.53 67.65 -92.23
CA ILE A 441 25.83 68.25 -92.59
C ILE A 441 26.39 67.61 -93.87
N VAL A 442 26.33 66.28 -93.98
CA VAL A 442 26.81 65.55 -95.16
C VAL A 442 25.99 65.89 -96.41
N GLN A 443 24.67 66.03 -96.29
CA GLN A 443 23.81 66.51 -97.39
C GLN A 443 24.17 67.93 -97.83
N LEU A 444 24.49 68.82 -96.88
CA LEU A 444 24.97 70.16 -97.19
C LEU A 444 26.33 70.12 -97.92
N ILE A 445 27.28 69.28 -97.47
CA ILE A 445 28.56 69.06 -98.15
C ILE A 445 28.33 68.52 -99.57
N GLY A 446 27.42 67.56 -99.75
CA GLY A 446 27.02 67.05 -101.05
C GLY A 446 26.48 68.15 -101.98
N SER A 447 25.67 69.06 -101.43
CA SER A 447 25.13 70.21 -102.17
C SER A 447 26.23 71.20 -102.57
N ILE A 448 27.15 71.52 -101.65
CA ILE A 448 28.29 72.43 -101.90
C ILE A 448 29.24 71.83 -102.94
N THR A 449 29.60 70.55 -102.81
CA THR A 449 30.48 69.87 -103.78
C THR A 449 29.83 69.81 -105.16
N GLY A 450 28.50 69.62 -105.24
CA GLY A 450 27.72 69.74 -106.47
C GLY A 450 27.84 71.13 -107.12
N GLN A 451 27.71 72.21 -106.32
CA GLN A 451 27.89 73.58 -106.79
C GLN A 451 29.32 73.87 -107.25
N ILE A 452 30.34 73.41 -106.49
CA ILE A 452 31.75 73.56 -106.84
C ILE A 452 32.04 72.85 -108.16
N ASN A 453 31.50 71.65 -108.37
CA ASN A 453 31.66 70.91 -109.62
C ASN A 453 31.02 71.64 -110.81
N LEU A 454 29.88 72.29 -110.63
CA LEU A 454 29.25 73.14 -111.66
C LEU A 454 30.05 74.41 -111.94
N LEU A 455 30.58 75.07 -110.91
CA LEU A 455 31.48 76.23 -111.06
C LEU A 455 32.77 75.85 -111.80
N ALA A 456 33.37 74.72 -111.45
CA ALA A 456 34.55 74.17 -112.10
C ALA A 456 34.26 73.80 -113.56
N LEU A 457 33.07 73.27 -113.86
CA LEU A 457 32.63 73.01 -115.23
C LEU A 457 32.49 74.32 -116.03
N ASN A 458 31.85 75.34 -115.47
CA ASN A 458 31.73 76.66 -116.09
C ASN A 458 33.11 77.29 -116.34
N ALA A 459 34.03 77.20 -115.37
CA ALA A 459 35.41 77.65 -115.52
C ALA A 459 36.18 76.86 -116.59
N THR A 460 35.92 75.55 -116.73
CA THR A 460 36.50 74.71 -117.78
C THR A 460 36.01 75.15 -119.18
N ILE A 461 34.72 75.46 -119.31
CA ILE A 461 34.12 75.97 -120.56
C ILE A 461 34.71 77.32 -120.94
N GLU A 462 34.80 78.26 -120.00
CA GLU A 462 35.36 79.59 -120.25
C GLU A 462 36.86 79.54 -120.59
N SER A 463 37.61 78.64 -119.93
CA SER A 463 39.02 78.37 -120.24
C SER A 463 39.21 77.82 -121.66
N ALA A 464 38.29 76.95 -122.14
CA ALA A 464 38.31 76.45 -123.52
C ALA A 464 37.98 77.55 -124.54
N ARG A 465 37.16 78.53 -124.16
CA ARG A 465 36.75 79.67 -124.99
C ARG A 465 37.88 80.70 -125.18
N ALA A 466 38.79 80.82 -124.22
CA ALA A 466 39.92 81.75 -124.23
C ALA A 466 41.15 81.27 -125.05
N GLY A 467 41.13 80.07 -125.64
CA GLY A 467 42.20 79.57 -126.52
C GLY A 467 43.56 79.38 -125.84
N GLU A 468 44.67 79.73 -126.51
CA GLU A 468 46.05 79.59 -125.98
C GLU A 468 46.27 80.32 -124.64
N ALA A 469 45.56 81.43 -124.37
CA ALA A 469 45.64 82.20 -123.12
C ALA A 469 44.95 81.53 -121.92
N GLY A 470 44.05 80.55 -122.15
CA GLY A 470 43.26 79.86 -121.12
C GLY A 470 43.87 78.57 -120.57
N ARG A 471 45.01 78.09 -121.11
CA ARG A 471 45.60 76.78 -120.77
C ARG A 471 45.88 76.59 -119.27
N GLY A 472 46.42 77.61 -118.59
CA GLY A 472 46.70 77.54 -117.15
C GLY A 472 45.42 77.47 -116.30
N PHE A 473 44.38 78.20 -116.71
CA PHE A 473 43.06 78.16 -116.05
C PHE A 473 42.32 76.83 -116.26
N ALA A 474 42.47 76.21 -117.43
CA ALA A 474 41.88 74.90 -117.71
C ALA A 474 42.40 73.80 -116.78
N VAL A 475 43.71 73.83 -116.45
CA VAL A 475 44.31 72.87 -115.50
C VAL A 475 43.73 73.07 -114.11
N VAL A 476 43.65 74.31 -113.62
CA VAL A 476 43.07 74.63 -112.30
C VAL A 476 41.59 74.23 -112.25
N ALA A 477 40.81 74.52 -113.30
CA ALA A 477 39.39 74.15 -113.35
C ALA A 477 39.18 72.63 -113.35
N SER A 478 40.02 71.87 -114.07
CA SER A 478 40.01 70.41 -114.03
C SER A 478 40.40 69.86 -112.65
N GLU A 479 41.37 70.48 -111.98
CA GLU A 479 41.80 70.08 -110.64
C GLU A 479 40.70 70.33 -109.60
N VAL A 480 40.04 71.51 -109.65
CA VAL A 480 38.89 71.82 -108.79
C VAL A 480 37.72 70.86 -109.05
N LYS A 481 37.47 70.49 -110.31
CA LYS A 481 36.46 69.49 -110.67
C LYS A 481 36.78 68.11 -110.10
N ASN A 482 38.04 67.69 -110.18
CA ASN A 482 38.49 66.42 -109.60
C ASN A 482 38.37 66.41 -108.07
N LEU A 483 38.80 67.48 -107.39
CA LEU A 483 38.61 67.64 -105.95
C LEU A 483 37.13 67.60 -105.56
N ALA A 484 36.25 68.28 -106.31
CA ALA A 484 34.81 68.28 -106.05
C ALA A 484 34.20 66.88 -106.17
N ASN A 485 34.62 66.09 -107.17
CA ASN A 485 34.19 64.70 -107.32
C ASN A 485 34.72 63.78 -106.21
N GLN A 486 35.99 63.95 -105.79
CA GLN A 486 36.55 63.21 -104.66
C GLN A 486 35.83 63.55 -103.36
N ALA A 487 35.54 64.82 -103.11
CA ALA A 487 34.79 65.29 -101.96
C ALA A 487 33.35 64.76 -101.96
N LYS A 488 32.69 64.69 -103.14
CA LYS A 488 31.37 64.08 -103.28
C LYS A 488 31.41 62.59 -102.94
N GLN A 489 32.36 61.82 -103.49
CA GLN A 489 32.50 60.40 -103.18
C GLN A 489 32.78 60.15 -101.69
N ALA A 490 33.56 61.03 -101.05
CA ALA A 490 33.78 60.97 -99.61
C ALA A 490 32.49 61.27 -98.83
N ALA A 491 31.70 62.25 -99.24
CA ALA A 491 30.40 62.57 -98.64
C ALA A 491 29.43 61.38 -98.77
N ASP A 492 29.30 60.78 -99.96
CA ASP A 492 28.44 59.61 -100.21
C ASP A 492 28.83 58.42 -99.30
N ARG A 493 30.13 58.19 -99.07
CA ARG A 493 30.61 57.15 -98.13
C ARG A 493 30.24 57.48 -96.68
N ILE A 494 30.39 58.73 -96.25
CA ILE A 494 30.01 59.14 -94.89
C ILE A 494 28.49 59.02 -94.71
N GLU A 495 27.69 59.33 -95.72
CA GLU A 495 26.23 59.15 -95.69
C GLU A 495 25.86 57.67 -95.47
N GLN A 496 26.54 56.75 -96.16
CA GLN A 496 26.34 55.30 -95.96
C GLN A 496 26.72 54.85 -94.53
N GLU A 497 27.85 55.33 -93.99
CA GLU A 497 28.27 55.01 -92.61
C GLU A 497 27.30 55.57 -91.55
N ILE A 498 26.76 56.77 -91.76
CA ILE A 498 25.72 57.34 -90.90
C ILE A 498 24.45 56.49 -90.95
N GLY A 499 24.06 56.01 -92.13
CA GLY A 499 22.93 55.08 -92.28
C GLY A 499 23.12 53.78 -91.50
N ASN A 500 24.31 53.18 -91.59
CA ASN A 500 24.66 51.98 -90.80
C ASN A 500 24.62 52.25 -89.29
N LEU A 501 25.18 53.37 -88.83
CA LEU A 501 25.16 53.79 -87.42
C LEU A 501 23.72 53.99 -86.91
N ASN A 502 22.85 54.56 -87.74
CA ASN A 502 21.45 54.74 -87.39
C ASN A 502 20.72 53.39 -87.27
N GLY A 503 20.96 52.47 -88.21
CA GLY A 503 20.45 51.09 -88.13
C GLY A 503 20.88 50.37 -86.85
N ILE A 504 22.17 50.43 -86.51
CA ILE A 504 22.70 49.87 -85.25
C ILE A 504 22.04 50.51 -84.03
N SER A 505 21.83 51.84 -84.05
CA SER A 505 21.20 52.56 -82.94
C SER A 505 19.74 52.11 -82.72
N VAL A 506 18.99 51.89 -83.79
CA VAL A 506 17.62 51.34 -83.72
C VAL A 506 17.61 49.93 -83.13
N ASP A 507 18.54 49.06 -83.56
CA ASP A 507 18.66 47.71 -83.02
C ASP A 507 19.02 47.71 -81.52
N VAL A 508 19.90 48.62 -81.09
CA VAL A 508 20.26 48.81 -79.68
C VAL A 508 19.04 49.24 -78.85
N VAL A 509 18.25 50.21 -79.33
CA VAL A 509 17.02 50.65 -78.63
C VAL A 509 16.03 49.49 -78.50
N ALA A 510 15.82 48.71 -79.57
CA ALA A 510 14.94 47.54 -79.53
C ALA A 510 15.43 46.48 -78.51
N ALA A 511 16.74 46.21 -78.47
CA ALA A 511 17.32 45.29 -77.50
C ALA A 511 17.18 45.79 -76.05
N LEU A 512 17.39 47.09 -75.80
CA LEU A 512 17.19 47.70 -74.49
C LEU A 512 15.72 47.61 -74.04
N GLY A 513 14.76 47.79 -74.94
CA GLY A 513 13.33 47.58 -74.66
C GLY A 513 13.01 46.15 -74.24
N ALA A 514 13.57 45.15 -74.92
CA ALA A 514 13.41 43.74 -74.54
C ALA A 514 14.03 43.43 -73.17
N ILE A 515 15.22 43.98 -72.88
CA ILE A 515 15.88 43.83 -71.58
C ILE A 515 15.05 44.48 -70.46
N ARG A 516 14.49 45.67 -70.70
CA ARG A 516 13.59 46.35 -69.75
C ARG A 516 12.40 45.45 -69.39
N GLY A 517 11.70 44.91 -70.39
CA GLY A 517 10.55 44.02 -70.15
C GLY A 517 10.93 42.75 -69.39
N ALA A 518 12.11 42.17 -69.66
CA ALA A 518 12.60 41.03 -68.90
C ALA A 518 12.87 41.38 -67.42
N ILE A 519 13.44 42.55 -67.13
CA ILE A 519 13.70 43.02 -65.76
C ILE A 519 12.39 43.35 -65.02
N GLU A 520 11.39 43.89 -65.72
CA GLU A 520 10.04 44.10 -65.16
C GLU A 520 9.41 42.77 -64.73
N GLY A 521 9.52 41.72 -65.56
CA GLY A 521 9.09 40.37 -65.19
C GLY A 521 9.85 39.79 -63.98
N VAL A 522 11.16 40.01 -63.88
CA VAL A 522 11.94 39.63 -62.68
C VAL A 522 11.41 40.36 -61.44
N SER A 523 11.11 41.65 -61.55
CA SER A 523 10.57 42.44 -60.43
C SER A 523 9.21 41.92 -59.95
N GLU A 524 8.36 41.46 -60.87
CA GLU A 524 7.08 40.83 -60.55
C GLU A 524 7.28 39.51 -59.78
N TYR A 525 8.15 38.61 -60.26
CA TYR A 525 8.49 37.37 -59.56
C TYR A 525 9.09 37.65 -58.18
N VAL A 526 9.89 38.70 -58.06
CA VAL A 526 10.48 39.12 -56.79
C VAL A 526 9.41 39.53 -55.80
N SER A 527 8.43 40.33 -56.24
CA SER A 527 7.31 40.74 -55.40
C SER A 527 6.43 39.56 -54.99
N SER A 528 6.11 38.66 -55.92
CA SER A 528 5.29 37.46 -55.62
C SER A 528 5.99 36.52 -54.63
N THR A 529 7.30 36.32 -54.78
CA THR A 529 8.06 35.46 -53.88
C THR A 529 8.19 36.10 -52.50
N ALA A 530 8.42 37.41 -52.41
CA ALA A 530 8.46 38.12 -51.14
C ALA A 530 7.13 37.99 -50.35
N ALA A 531 5.99 38.12 -51.03
CA ALA A 531 4.68 37.93 -50.41
C ALA A 531 4.48 36.49 -49.88
N ALA A 532 4.87 35.48 -50.66
CA ALA A 532 4.80 34.08 -50.22
C ALA A 532 5.72 33.78 -49.02
N VAL A 533 6.88 34.42 -48.96
CA VAL A 533 7.85 34.30 -47.86
C VAL A 533 7.33 34.95 -46.57
N GLU A 534 6.65 36.10 -46.66
CA GLU A 534 5.97 36.71 -45.51
C GLU A 534 4.89 35.79 -44.94
N GLU A 535 4.07 35.18 -45.80
CA GLU A 535 3.05 34.21 -45.39
C GLU A 535 3.68 32.96 -44.72
N GLN A 536 4.73 32.40 -45.31
CA GLN A 536 5.47 31.27 -44.73
C GLN A 536 6.09 31.62 -43.37
N SER A 537 6.56 32.85 -43.17
CA SER A 537 7.09 33.31 -41.88
C SER A 537 6.03 33.27 -40.78
N THR A 538 4.82 33.73 -41.08
CA THR A 538 3.67 33.67 -40.15
C THR A 538 3.33 32.23 -39.79
N VAL A 539 3.13 31.36 -40.78
CA VAL A 539 2.79 29.94 -40.57
C VAL A 539 3.86 29.22 -39.74
N THR A 540 5.15 29.48 -40.03
CA THR A 540 6.26 28.85 -39.30
C THR A 540 6.32 29.32 -37.84
N SER A 541 6.05 30.61 -37.58
CA SER A 541 5.98 31.15 -36.21
C SER A 541 4.82 30.54 -35.41
N GLU A 542 3.64 30.44 -36.02
CA GLU A 542 2.47 29.80 -35.43
C GLU A 542 2.69 28.32 -35.14
N MET A 543 3.38 27.61 -36.03
CA MET A 543 3.74 26.20 -35.84
C MET A 543 4.67 26.02 -34.63
N SER A 544 5.71 26.85 -34.50
CA SER A 544 6.61 26.83 -33.33
C SER A 544 5.88 27.14 -32.02
N ALA A 545 4.97 28.12 -32.02
CA ALA A 545 4.15 28.46 -30.86
C ALA A 545 3.19 27.31 -30.49
N SER A 546 2.55 26.71 -31.49
CA SER A 546 1.60 25.59 -31.31
C SER A 546 2.30 24.34 -30.78
N MET A 547 3.50 24.02 -31.27
CA MET A 547 4.29 22.89 -30.77
C MET A 547 4.72 23.07 -29.32
N ARG A 548 5.16 24.28 -28.92
CA ARG A 548 5.48 24.58 -27.51
C ARG A 548 4.27 24.39 -26.60
N LYS A 549 3.13 24.96 -26.98
CA LYS A 549 1.89 24.81 -26.21
C LYS A 549 1.47 23.34 -26.10
N ALA A 550 1.54 22.60 -27.19
CA ALA A 550 1.17 21.20 -27.20
C ALA A 550 2.15 20.32 -26.38
N ALA A 551 3.43 20.67 -26.34
CA ALA A 551 4.43 20.03 -25.48
C ALA A 551 4.17 20.30 -23.98
N GLU A 552 3.76 21.52 -23.62
CA GLU A 552 3.33 21.87 -22.25
C GLU A 552 2.07 21.08 -21.84
N GLU A 553 1.08 20.98 -22.73
CA GLU A 553 -0.13 20.18 -22.51
C GLU A 553 0.21 18.69 -22.34
N ALA A 554 1.08 18.14 -23.19
CA ALA A 554 1.54 16.75 -23.08
C ALA A 554 2.28 16.48 -21.75
N ALA A 555 3.08 17.45 -21.28
CA ALA A 555 3.76 17.36 -19.98
C ALA A 555 2.77 17.35 -18.81
N SER A 556 1.71 18.15 -18.88
CA SER A 556 0.66 18.18 -17.85
C SER A 556 -0.10 16.84 -17.74
N ILE A 557 -0.38 16.18 -18.88
CA ILE A 557 -1.04 14.87 -18.92
C ILE A 557 -0.14 13.80 -18.28
N GLY A 558 1.17 13.86 -18.54
CA GLY A 558 2.14 12.93 -17.97
C GLY A 558 2.34 13.05 -16.46
N GLN A 559 2.01 14.20 -15.86
CA GLN A 559 2.05 14.41 -14.40
C GLN A 559 0.74 14.04 -13.70
N ALA A 560 -0.38 14.01 -14.42
CA ALA A 560 -1.71 13.72 -13.88
C ALA A 560 -2.13 12.23 -13.97
N ALA A 561 -1.37 11.40 -14.69
CA ALA A 561 -1.59 9.97 -14.87
C ALA A 561 -0.54 9.14 -14.10
#